data_AF-A0A484ZIE3-F1
#
_entry.id   AF-A0A484ZIE3-F1
#
_cell.length_a   1.000
_cell.length_b   1.000
_cell.length_c   1.000
_cell.angle_alpha   90.00
_cell.angle_beta   90.00
_cell.angle_gamma   90.00
#
_symmetry.space_group_name_H-M   'P 1'
#
loop_
_entity.id
_entity.type
_entity.pdbx_description
1 polymer ?
#
loop_
_entity_poly.entity_id
_entity_poly.type
_entity_poly.pdbx_seq_one_letter_code
_entity_poly.pdbx_strand_id
1 'polypeptide(L)'
;MSRKDFTVQHDVAIDDILLDHQNPRIRSGDDQDDCIARVLRKEEQMLRLMASIAVDGLSTMPILVMPTDDGKWVVKDGNRRITALKLLNKPELCQLTTLRGKIRNIRKNNLKNIPTKIDCHSSSNEEAIAKEVIARHSGALGGAGQLDWSAYLRTVYLLSNNHSSEYKRAGQYLFWAESNKIPVEDDFPITNINRFFNESNLSLLGFKVTQNELEPILPEDKIIGMAYKVIGDFYSKRKSVNDVFTPEQAKIYLDEVRESVGIHKVIDVPDNW
;
A
#
# COMPACT_ATOMS: atom_id res chain seq x y z
N MET A 1 18.25 -12.11 -4.68
CA MET A 1 19.44 -11.35 -5.14
C MET A 1 20.18 -12.06 -6.27
N SER A 2 19.83 -11.80 -7.53
CA SER A 2 20.77 -12.04 -8.62
C SER A 2 21.67 -10.82 -8.75
N ARG A 3 22.94 -10.92 -8.28
CA ARG A 3 23.88 -9.78 -8.33
C ARG A 3 24.12 -9.25 -9.74
N LYS A 4 23.86 -10.05 -10.77
CA LYS A 4 24.13 -9.69 -12.17
C LYS A 4 23.32 -8.49 -12.65
N ASP A 5 22.12 -8.31 -12.11
CA ASP A 5 21.18 -7.27 -12.57
C ASP A 5 21.27 -5.98 -11.74
N PHE A 6 22.16 -5.93 -10.73
CA PHE A 6 22.31 -4.81 -9.82
C PHE A 6 23.74 -4.28 -9.79
N THR A 7 23.86 -2.96 -9.73
CA THR A 7 25.15 -2.26 -9.54
C THR A 7 25.09 -1.40 -8.29
N VAL A 8 26.20 -1.32 -7.56
CA VAL A 8 26.30 -0.42 -6.41
C VAL A 8 26.59 0.99 -6.91
N GLN A 9 25.78 1.94 -6.45
CA GLN A 9 25.97 3.37 -6.66
C GLN A 9 26.46 3.96 -5.36
N HIS A 10 27.64 4.56 -5.36
CA HIS A 10 28.24 5.15 -4.17
C HIS A 10 27.86 6.61 -4.02
N ASP A 11 27.74 7.07 -2.77
CA ASP A 11 27.60 8.50 -2.43
C ASP A 11 26.44 9.23 -3.14
N VAL A 12 25.31 8.54 -3.38
CA VAL A 12 24.11 9.12 -3.98
C VAL A 12 23.51 10.14 -3.01
N ALA A 13 23.33 11.38 -3.44
CA ALA A 13 22.74 12.41 -2.59
C ALA A 13 21.28 12.11 -2.27
N ILE A 14 20.88 12.27 -1.01
CA ILE A 14 19.50 12.02 -0.56
C ILE A 14 18.50 12.92 -1.29
N ASP A 15 18.92 14.11 -1.72
CA ASP A 15 18.09 15.03 -2.50
C ASP A 15 17.81 14.51 -3.92
N ASP A 16 18.70 13.69 -4.49
CA ASP A 16 18.57 13.13 -5.84
C ASP A 16 17.75 11.83 -5.87
N ILE A 17 17.38 11.30 -4.71
CA ILE A 17 16.52 10.11 -4.60
C ILE A 17 15.07 10.54 -4.41
N LEU A 18 14.25 10.40 -5.44
CA LEU A 18 12.81 10.61 -5.44
C LEU A 18 12.08 9.43 -4.78
N LEU A 19 11.04 9.73 -4.00
CA LEU A 19 10.11 8.74 -3.48
C LEU A 19 9.30 8.14 -4.63
N ASP A 20 9.14 6.82 -4.63
CA ASP A 20 8.22 6.15 -5.55
C ASP A 20 6.76 6.41 -5.16
N HIS A 21 6.05 7.15 -6.00
CA HIS A 21 4.65 7.52 -5.84
C HIS A 21 3.70 6.31 -5.89
N GLN A 22 4.14 5.18 -6.47
CA GLN A 22 3.39 3.92 -6.54
C GLN A 22 3.76 2.95 -5.43
N ASN A 23 4.54 3.38 -4.43
CA ASN A 23 4.90 2.52 -3.32
C ASN A 23 3.64 2.03 -2.59
N PRO A 24 3.55 0.74 -2.21
CA PRO A 24 2.34 0.20 -1.58
C PRO A 24 1.91 0.97 -0.33
N ARG A 25 2.84 1.50 0.48
CA ARG A 25 2.48 2.29 1.68
C ARG A 25 1.99 3.71 1.36
N ILE A 26 2.30 4.20 0.17
CA ILE A 26 1.83 5.49 -0.37
C ILE A 26 0.51 5.31 -1.13
N ARG A 27 0.29 4.11 -1.71
CA ARG A 27 -0.80 3.73 -2.63
C ARG A 27 -0.68 4.45 -3.97
N SER A 28 -0.86 5.76 -3.95
CA SER A 28 -0.72 6.67 -5.08
C SER A 28 -0.47 8.07 -4.52
N GLY A 29 0.72 8.61 -4.75
CA GLY A 29 1.08 9.97 -4.37
C GLY A 29 0.99 10.92 -5.56
N ASP A 30 0.43 12.11 -5.36
CA ASP A 30 0.29 13.11 -6.43
C ASP A 30 1.64 13.77 -6.74
N ASP A 31 2.43 14.05 -5.70
CA ASP A 31 3.79 14.59 -5.78
C ASP A 31 4.67 14.11 -4.61
N GLN A 32 5.91 14.60 -4.51
CA GLN A 32 6.85 14.21 -3.44
C GLN A 32 6.38 14.64 -2.05
N ASP A 33 5.65 15.75 -1.97
CA ASP A 33 5.12 16.31 -0.73
C ASP A 33 3.95 15.47 -0.21
N ASP A 34 3.03 15.09 -1.08
CA ASP A 34 1.96 14.13 -0.80
C ASP A 34 2.53 12.74 -0.45
N CYS A 35 3.58 12.29 -1.15
CA CYS A 35 4.30 11.07 -0.79
C CYS A 35 4.83 11.11 0.65
N ILE A 36 5.47 12.22 1.06
CA ILE A 36 5.95 12.42 2.42
C ILE A 36 4.79 12.39 3.42
N ALA A 37 3.71 13.12 3.14
CA ALA A 37 2.52 13.17 4.01
C ALA A 37 1.90 11.78 4.20
N ARG A 38 1.83 10.98 3.14
CA ARG A 38 1.28 9.60 3.17
C ARG A 38 2.15 8.65 3.97
N VAL A 39 3.47 8.70 3.80
CA VAL A 39 4.39 7.92 4.64
C VAL A 39 4.27 8.30 6.13
N LEU A 40 3.96 9.56 6.43
CA LEU A 40 3.78 10.05 7.79
C LEU A 40 2.45 9.67 8.44
N ARG A 41 1.49 9.04 7.74
CA ARG A 41 0.23 8.56 8.36
C ARG A 41 0.44 7.64 9.57
N LYS A 42 1.60 6.95 9.65
CA LYS A 42 2.03 6.17 10.82
C LYS A 42 3.15 6.93 11.56
N GLU A 43 2.85 8.13 12.06
CA GLU A 43 3.81 9.10 12.63
C GLU A 43 4.75 8.50 13.66
N GLU A 44 4.21 7.76 14.63
CA GLU A 44 4.97 7.18 15.73
C GLU A 44 6.04 6.20 15.24
N GLN A 45 5.69 5.37 14.25
CA GLN A 45 6.64 4.44 13.64
C GLN A 45 7.73 5.18 12.84
N MET A 46 7.37 6.29 12.19
CA MET A 46 8.33 7.12 11.46
C MET A 46 9.29 7.86 12.41
N LEU A 47 8.80 8.38 13.53
CA LEU A 47 9.64 8.99 14.56
C LEU A 47 10.61 7.97 15.19
N ARG A 48 10.15 6.74 15.47
CA ARG A 48 11.03 5.65 15.91
C ARG A 48 12.12 5.33 14.90
N LEU A 49 11.76 5.23 13.61
CA LEU A 49 12.73 4.99 12.54
C LEU A 49 13.76 6.12 12.46
N MET A 50 13.31 7.39 12.49
CA MET A 50 14.21 8.54 12.50
C MET A 50 15.13 8.55 13.72
N ALA A 51 14.62 8.21 14.90
CA ALA A 51 15.41 8.13 16.12
C ALA A 51 16.49 7.04 16.02
N SER A 52 16.14 5.84 15.54
CA SER A 52 17.14 4.79 15.31
C SER A 52 18.17 5.20 14.28
N ILE A 53 17.78 5.80 13.15
CA ILE A 53 18.75 6.30 12.15
C ILE A 53 19.67 7.37 12.77
N ALA A 54 19.12 8.27 13.58
CA ALA A 54 19.92 9.31 14.23
C ALA A 54 20.90 8.71 15.26
N VAL A 55 20.52 7.67 16.00
CA VAL A 55 21.37 7.07 17.04
C VAL A 55 22.38 6.08 16.45
N ASP A 56 21.91 5.17 15.61
CA ASP A 56 22.65 3.99 15.12
C ASP A 56 23.19 4.16 13.69
N GLY A 57 22.73 5.18 12.97
CA GLY A 57 22.97 5.34 11.54
C GLY A 57 21.97 4.57 10.67
N LEU A 58 22.11 4.69 9.35
CA LEU A 58 21.27 3.95 8.41
C LEU A 58 21.58 2.44 8.49
N SER A 59 20.54 1.60 8.49
CA SER A 59 20.72 0.15 8.52
C SER A 59 21.51 -0.38 7.31
N THR A 60 22.21 -1.50 7.50
CA THR A 60 23.06 -2.14 6.49
C THR A 60 22.29 -2.75 5.31
N MET A 61 20.95 -2.79 5.37
CA MET A 61 20.13 -3.29 4.27
C MET A 61 20.20 -2.30 3.10
N PRO A 62 20.61 -2.71 1.88
CA PRO A 62 20.71 -1.78 0.77
C PRO A 62 19.38 -1.12 0.42
N ILE A 63 19.40 0.18 0.11
CA ILE A 63 18.28 0.86 -0.56
C ILE A 63 18.30 0.44 -2.03
N LEU A 64 17.15 0.07 -2.58
CA LEU A 64 17.02 -0.22 -4.01
C LEU A 64 16.52 1.03 -4.74
N VAL A 65 17.17 1.37 -5.85
CA VAL A 65 16.79 2.50 -6.69
C VAL A 65 16.75 2.12 -8.16
N MET A 66 15.97 2.87 -8.94
CA MET A 66 15.99 2.84 -10.40
C MET A 66 16.41 4.22 -10.92
N PRO A 67 17.23 4.30 -11.98
CA PRO A 67 17.59 5.58 -12.59
C PRO A 67 16.38 6.20 -13.28
N THR A 68 16.35 7.52 -13.35
CA THR A 68 15.40 8.30 -14.15
C THR A 68 16.10 8.99 -15.31
N ASP A 69 15.33 9.43 -16.32
CA ASP A 69 15.87 10.12 -17.49
C ASP A 69 16.53 11.47 -17.15
N ASP A 70 16.12 12.12 -16.05
CA ASP A 70 16.70 13.38 -15.56
C ASP A 70 17.95 13.19 -14.69
N GLY A 71 18.53 11.98 -14.67
CA GLY A 71 19.76 11.66 -13.93
C GLY A 71 19.58 11.52 -12.42
N LYS A 72 18.34 11.44 -11.95
CA LYS A 72 17.98 11.16 -10.56
C LYS A 72 17.69 9.66 -10.37
N TRP A 73 17.20 9.33 -9.18
CA TRP A 73 16.87 7.97 -8.78
C TRP A 73 15.46 7.93 -8.21
N VAL A 74 14.68 6.90 -8.51
CA VAL A 74 13.43 6.60 -7.79
C VAL A 74 13.68 5.43 -6.84
N VAL A 75 13.41 5.60 -5.55
CA VAL A 75 13.55 4.51 -4.57
C VAL A 75 12.48 3.45 -4.78
N LYS A 76 12.89 2.20 -5.00
CA LYS A 76 11.99 1.05 -5.19
C LYS A 76 11.86 0.17 -3.95
N ASP A 77 12.86 0.16 -3.09
CA ASP A 77 12.78 -0.41 -1.74
C ASP A 77 13.49 0.51 -0.74
N GLY A 78 12.79 0.86 0.34
CA GLY A 78 13.30 1.78 1.35
C GLY A 78 12.67 3.17 1.37
N ASN A 79 11.50 3.40 0.74
CA ASN A 79 10.78 4.69 0.78
C ASN A 79 10.72 5.33 2.17
N ARG A 80 10.44 4.53 3.22
CA ARG A 80 10.39 5.03 4.60
C ARG A 80 11.75 5.52 5.10
N ARG A 81 12.84 4.83 4.75
CA ARG A 81 14.21 5.21 5.14
C ARG A 81 14.65 6.46 4.38
N ILE A 82 14.37 6.56 3.09
CA ILE A 82 14.62 7.78 2.30
C ILE A 82 13.79 8.95 2.84
N THR A 83 12.51 8.74 3.13
CA THR A 83 11.65 9.78 3.74
C THR A 83 12.21 10.25 5.08
N ALA A 84 12.64 9.32 5.94
CA ALA A 84 13.26 9.64 7.22
C ALA A 84 14.54 10.47 7.03
N LEU A 85 15.43 10.08 6.12
CA LEU A 85 16.66 10.81 5.81
C LEU A 85 16.38 12.20 5.23
N LYS A 86 15.43 12.34 4.31
CA LYS A 86 15.01 13.64 3.76
C LYS A 86 14.54 14.58 4.86
N LEU A 87 13.66 14.10 5.76
CA LEU A 87 13.11 14.90 6.85
C LEU A 87 14.15 15.21 7.94
N LEU A 88 15.04 14.27 8.25
CA LEU A 88 16.15 14.51 9.19
C LEU A 88 17.13 15.54 8.64
N ASN A 89 17.44 15.51 7.33
CA ASN A 89 18.29 16.50 6.68
C ASN A 89 17.60 17.86 6.55
N LYS A 90 16.33 17.89 6.16
CA LYS A 90 15.51 19.08 5.92
C LYS A 90 14.13 18.97 6.59
N PRO A 91 14.02 19.30 7.90
CA PRO A 91 12.77 19.20 8.64
C PRO A 91 11.61 20.05 8.07
N GLU A 92 11.91 21.08 7.29
CA GLU A 92 10.89 21.94 6.66
C GLU A 92 10.07 21.22 5.59
N LEU A 93 10.56 20.09 5.05
CA LEU A 93 9.78 19.23 4.14
C LEU A 93 8.59 18.56 4.86
N CYS A 94 8.58 18.54 6.20
CA CYS A 94 7.44 18.02 6.95
C CYS A 94 6.32 19.06 7.00
N GLN A 95 5.20 18.83 6.31
CA GLN A 95 4.07 19.76 6.34
C GLN A 95 3.43 19.87 7.74
N LEU A 96 3.54 18.83 8.58
CA LEU A 96 3.03 18.80 9.95
C LEU A 96 3.95 19.53 10.93
N THR A 97 3.59 20.76 11.30
CA THR A 97 4.36 21.62 12.21
C THR A 97 4.64 20.97 13.57
N THR A 98 3.69 20.18 14.07
CA THR A 98 3.81 19.40 15.32
C THR A 98 4.95 18.37 15.27
N LEU A 99 5.22 17.79 14.10
CA LEU A 99 6.31 16.84 13.90
C LEU A 99 7.65 17.51 13.65
N ARG A 100 7.69 18.70 13.02
CA ARG A 100 8.94 19.44 12.77
C ARG A 100 9.77 19.61 14.03
N GLY A 101 9.14 20.00 15.14
CA GLY A 101 9.81 20.16 16.43
C GLY A 101 10.46 18.86 16.92
N LYS A 102 9.75 17.74 16.82
CA LYS A 102 10.24 16.40 17.20
C LYS A 102 11.42 15.97 16.31
N ILE A 103 11.31 16.18 14.99
CA ILE A 103 12.37 15.85 14.02
C ILE A 103 13.63 16.69 14.30
N ARG A 104 13.49 17.99 14.55
CA ARG A 104 14.61 18.87 14.93
C ARG A 104 15.27 18.41 16.23
N ASN A 105 14.49 17.96 17.21
CA ASN A 105 15.01 17.43 18.47
C ASN A 105 15.80 16.12 18.25
N ILE A 106 15.28 15.19 17.45
CA ILE A 106 15.95 13.91 17.12
C ILE A 106 17.33 14.16 16.51
N ARG A 107 17.45 15.11 15.57
CA ARG A 107 18.72 15.37 14.87
C ARG A 107 19.73 16.17 15.69
N LYS A 108 19.31 16.99 16.67
CA LYS A 108 20.14 18.02 17.31
C LYS A 108 21.49 17.50 17.83
N ASN A 109 21.51 16.31 18.44
CA ASN A 109 22.73 15.71 19.02
C ASN A 109 23.34 14.59 18.15
N ASN A 110 22.75 14.33 16.98
CA ASN A 110 22.98 13.13 16.19
C ASN A 110 23.31 13.43 14.72
N LEU A 111 23.56 14.70 14.38
CA LEU A 111 23.85 15.16 13.02
C LEU A 111 24.92 14.34 12.29
N LYS A 112 25.96 13.90 13.01
CA LYS A 112 27.06 13.09 12.47
C LYS A 112 26.61 11.72 11.90
N ASN A 113 25.51 11.18 12.40
CA ASN A 113 24.98 9.87 11.99
C ASN A 113 23.93 9.98 10.89
N ILE A 114 23.55 11.21 10.50
CA ILE A 114 22.52 11.47 9.50
C ILE A 114 23.23 11.77 8.17
N PRO A 115 23.35 10.77 7.28
CA PRO A 115 24.03 10.98 6.01
C PRO A 115 23.24 11.93 5.09
N THR A 116 23.96 12.78 4.37
CA THR A 116 23.44 13.54 3.22
C THR A 116 23.59 12.77 1.90
N LYS A 117 24.42 11.72 1.90
CA LYS A 117 24.70 10.83 0.77
C LYS A 117 24.77 9.38 1.25
N ILE A 118 24.31 8.43 0.44
CA ILE A 118 24.28 7.01 0.79
C ILE A 118 24.66 6.13 -0.40
N ASP A 119 25.13 4.93 -0.10
CA ASP A 119 25.27 3.87 -1.08
C ASP A 119 23.90 3.23 -1.37
N CYS A 120 23.61 2.99 -2.64
CA CYS A 120 22.39 2.34 -3.11
C CYS A 120 22.71 1.17 -4.03
N HIS A 121 21.81 0.21 -4.12
CA HIS A 121 21.82 -0.78 -5.20
C HIS A 121 20.85 -0.33 -6.29
N SER A 122 21.35 -0.20 -7.50
CA SER A 122 20.58 0.24 -8.65
C SER A 122 20.39 -0.85 -9.68
N SER A 123 19.26 -0.82 -10.38
CA SER A 123 19.01 -1.59 -11.58
C SER A 123 18.12 -0.78 -12.51
N SER A 124 18.30 -0.91 -13.83
CA SER A 124 17.33 -0.43 -14.83
C SER A 124 16.32 -1.51 -15.23
N ASN A 125 16.47 -2.74 -14.70
CA ASN A 125 15.57 -3.85 -14.98
C ASN A 125 14.43 -3.89 -13.95
N GLU A 126 13.25 -3.46 -14.36
CA GLU A 126 12.03 -3.46 -13.54
C GLU A 126 11.69 -4.84 -12.98
N GLU A 127 11.84 -5.90 -13.77
CA GLU A 127 11.53 -7.26 -13.34
C GLU A 127 12.52 -7.74 -12.26
N ALA A 128 13.79 -7.39 -12.39
CA ALA A 128 14.80 -7.72 -11.38
C ALA A 128 14.55 -6.98 -10.06
N ILE A 129 14.16 -5.69 -10.13
CA ILE A 129 13.72 -4.90 -8.98
C ILE A 129 12.51 -5.56 -8.33
N ALA A 130 11.45 -5.84 -9.09
CA ALA A 130 10.22 -6.41 -8.57
C ALA A 130 10.45 -7.75 -7.86
N LYS A 131 11.22 -8.65 -8.48
CA LYS A 131 11.60 -9.94 -7.86
C LYS A 131 12.32 -9.75 -6.52
N GLU A 132 13.25 -8.80 -6.43
CA GLU A 132 14.00 -8.54 -5.21
C GLU A 132 13.13 -7.88 -4.12
N VAL A 133 12.30 -6.89 -4.49
CA VAL A 133 11.34 -6.26 -3.57
C VAL A 133 10.38 -7.30 -2.99
N ILE A 134 9.77 -8.12 -3.85
CA ILE A 134 8.88 -9.20 -3.43
C ILE A 134 9.63 -10.14 -2.49
N ALA A 135 10.84 -10.57 -2.81
CA ALA A 135 11.62 -11.48 -1.96
C ALA A 135 11.87 -10.90 -0.55
N ARG A 136 12.16 -9.60 -0.44
CA ARG A 136 12.39 -8.91 0.83
C ARG A 136 11.14 -8.78 1.70
N HIS A 137 9.97 -8.61 1.06
CA HIS A 137 8.68 -8.31 1.72
C HIS A 137 7.72 -9.51 1.77
N SER A 138 8.12 -10.70 1.31
CA SER A 138 7.23 -11.87 1.26
C SER A 138 7.18 -12.69 2.54
N GLY A 139 7.98 -12.39 3.57
CA GLY A 139 8.08 -13.15 4.84
C GLY A 139 8.53 -14.62 4.73
N ALA A 140 8.46 -15.20 3.53
CA ALA A 140 8.52 -16.62 3.22
C ALA A 140 9.94 -17.23 3.21
N LEU A 141 10.96 -16.51 3.68
CA LEU A 141 12.23 -17.13 4.08
C LEU A 141 12.22 -17.47 5.57
N GLY A 142 11.12 -18.03 6.09
CA GLY A 142 11.04 -18.53 7.47
C GLY A 142 11.41 -17.49 8.55
N GLY A 143 11.02 -16.23 8.37
CA GLY A 143 11.39 -15.15 9.31
C GLY A 143 12.72 -14.45 9.01
N ALA A 144 13.36 -14.70 7.87
CA ALA A 144 14.56 -13.96 7.43
C ALA A 144 14.24 -12.66 6.66
N GLY A 145 12.96 -12.37 6.39
CA GLY A 145 12.50 -11.14 5.71
C GLY A 145 12.37 -9.95 6.66
N GLN A 146 12.75 -8.75 6.19
CA GLN A 146 12.66 -7.52 6.99
C GLN A 146 11.27 -6.88 6.84
N LEU A 147 10.56 -6.70 7.96
CA LEU A 147 9.28 -5.97 8.08
C LEU A 147 8.25 -6.37 7.00
N ASP A 148 7.69 -7.57 7.19
CA ASP A 148 6.67 -8.16 6.32
C ASP A 148 5.64 -7.13 5.86
N TRP A 149 5.53 -6.96 4.54
CA TRP A 149 4.29 -6.43 4.00
C TRP A 149 3.17 -7.37 4.41
N SER A 150 2.08 -6.79 4.88
CA SER A 150 0.84 -7.54 4.95
C SER A 150 0.51 -8.11 3.57
N ALA A 151 -0.29 -9.17 3.54
CA ALA A 151 -0.80 -9.72 2.30
C ALA A 151 -1.48 -8.67 1.42
N TYR A 152 -2.11 -7.66 2.03
CA TYR A 152 -2.72 -6.55 1.31
C TYR A 152 -1.67 -5.67 0.62
N LEU A 153 -0.67 -5.16 1.36
CA LEU A 153 0.40 -4.33 0.80
C LEU A 153 1.17 -5.05 -0.32
N ARG A 154 1.43 -6.36 -0.15
CA ARG A 154 2.03 -7.19 -1.20
C ARG A 154 1.15 -7.26 -2.45
N THR A 155 -0.16 -7.41 -2.28
CA THR A 155 -1.11 -7.43 -3.40
C THR A 155 -1.14 -6.10 -4.13
N VAL A 156 -1.18 -4.97 -3.41
CA VAL A 156 -1.12 -3.63 -4.01
C VAL A 156 0.16 -3.46 -4.82
N TYR A 157 1.31 -3.90 -4.29
CA TYR A 157 2.59 -3.87 -5.02
C TYR A 157 2.51 -4.61 -6.34
N LEU A 158 2.07 -5.88 -6.30
CA LEU A 158 2.00 -6.75 -7.47
C LEU A 158 1.11 -6.12 -8.55
N LEU A 159 -0.10 -5.69 -8.17
CA LEU A 159 -1.06 -5.10 -9.11
C LEU A 159 -0.53 -3.78 -9.71
N SER A 160 0.10 -2.92 -8.91
CA SER A 160 0.65 -1.63 -9.38
C SER A 160 1.83 -1.80 -10.34
N ASN A 161 2.52 -2.95 -10.29
CA ASN A 161 3.67 -3.26 -11.14
C ASN A 161 3.32 -4.31 -12.21
N ASN A 162 2.05 -4.43 -12.61
CA ASN A 162 1.58 -5.35 -13.66
C ASN A 162 1.92 -6.83 -13.41
N HIS A 163 2.04 -7.24 -12.14
CA HIS A 163 2.21 -8.63 -11.75
C HIS A 163 0.90 -9.24 -11.25
N SER A 164 0.75 -10.55 -11.42
CA SER A 164 -0.42 -11.27 -10.90
C SER A 164 -0.34 -11.45 -9.38
N SER A 165 -1.51 -11.52 -8.73
CA SER A 165 -1.66 -11.84 -7.32
C SER A 165 -2.73 -12.90 -7.13
N GLU A 166 -2.53 -13.81 -6.17
CA GLU A 166 -3.55 -14.76 -5.69
C GLU A 166 -4.82 -14.07 -5.16
N TYR A 167 -4.69 -12.80 -4.75
CA TYR A 167 -5.78 -11.98 -4.22
C TYR A 167 -6.22 -10.90 -5.21
N LYS A 168 -6.00 -11.10 -6.52
CA LYS A 168 -6.21 -10.07 -7.56
C LYS A 168 -7.57 -9.36 -7.45
N ARG A 169 -8.68 -10.11 -7.40
CA ARG A 169 -10.04 -9.55 -7.35
C ARG A 169 -10.31 -8.71 -6.10
N ALA A 170 -9.96 -9.26 -4.93
CA ALA A 170 -10.06 -8.53 -3.67
C ALA A 170 -9.15 -7.29 -3.68
N GLY A 171 -7.93 -7.41 -4.22
CA GLY A 171 -6.99 -6.31 -4.38
C GLY A 171 -7.53 -5.19 -5.27
N GLN A 172 -8.11 -5.52 -6.43
CA GLN A 172 -8.73 -4.55 -7.33
C GLN A 172 -9.89 -3.82 -6.67
N TYR A 173 -10.74 -4.54 -5.92
CA TYR A 173 -11.85 -3.95 -5.18
C TYR A 173 -11.37 -2.93 -4.14
N LEU A 174 -10.36 -3.31 -3.35
CA LEU A 174 -9.79 -2.43 -2.32
C LEU A 174 -9.04 -1.24 -2.93
N PHE A 175 -8.31 -1.46 -4.03
CA PHE A 175 -7.62 -0.39 -4.75
C PHE A 175 -8.60 0.61 -5.36
N TRP A 176 -9.71 0.13 -5.94
CA TRP A 176 -10.80 0.99 -6.40
C TRP A 176 -11.39 1.80 -5.24
N ALA A 177 -11.60 1.17 -4.09
CA ALA A 177 -12.12 1.85 -2.90
C ALA A 177 -11.18 2.95 -2.40
N GLU A 178 -9.87 2.70 -2.34
CA GLU A 178 -8.88 3.70 -1.94
C GLU A 178 -8.78 4.86 -2.94
N SER A 179 -8.88 4.58 -4.24
CA SER A 179 -8.94 5.61 -5.29
C SER A 179 -10.16 6.53 -5.10
N ASN A 180 -11.24 5.98 -4.56
CA ASN A 180 -12.47 6.67 -4.16
C ASN A 180 -12.45 7.17 -2.70
N LYS A 181 -11.27 7.36 -2.12
CA LYS A 181 -11.04 7.95 -0.78
C LYS A 181 -11.63 7.14 0.38
N ILE A 182 -11.94 5.87 0.17
CA ILE A 182 -12.34 4.96 1.26
C ILE A 182 -11.06 4.46 1.95
N PRO A 183 -10.91 4.63 3.27
CA PRO A 183 -9.71 4.20 3.96
C PRO A 183 -9.64 2.66 4.01
N VAL A 184 -8.51 2.11 3.55
CA VAL A 184 -8.17 0.68 3.72
C VAL A 184 -6.86 0.57 4.47
N GLU A 185 -6.92 -0.07 5.63
CA GLU A 185 -5.76 -0.22 6.51
C GLU A 185 -4.79 -1.27 5.96
N ASP A 186 -3.50 -1.06 6.24
CA ASP A 186 -2.44 -1.91 5.69
C ASP A 186 -2.65 -3.38 6.06
N ASP A 187 -3.18 -3.69 7.24
CA ASP A 187 -3.40 -5.05 7.75
C ASP A 187 -4.79 -5.63 7.43
N PHE A 188 -5.51 -5.04 6.46
CA PHE A 188 -6.81 -5.55 6.01
C PHE A 188 -6.74 -7.07 5.70
N PRO A 189 -7.68 -7.89 6.20
CA PRO A 189 -7.57 -9.36 6.23
C PRO A 189 -7.87 -10.02 4.87
N ILE A 190 -7.20 -9.57 3.82
CA ILE A 190 -7.44 -9.99 2.43
C ILE A 190 -7.29 -11.50 2.24
N THR A 191 -6.38 -12.16 2.96
CA THR A 191 -6.17 -13.62 2.88
C THR A 191 -7.40 -14.41 3.30
N ASN A 192 -8.15 -13.90 4.29
CA ASN A 192 -9.29 -14.60 4.87
C ASN A 192 -10.54 -14.44 4.01
N ILE A 193 -10.71 -13.26 3.42
CA ILE A 193 -11.95 -12.92 2.71
C ILE A 193 -11.82 -12.90 1.18
N ASN A 194 -10.66 -13.24 0.61
CA ASN A 194 -10.48 -13.25 -0.85
C ASN A 194 -11.54 -14.10 -1.58
N ARG A 195 -11.96 -15.23 -1.00
CA ARG A 195 -12.99 -16.12 -1.58
C ARG A 195 -14.37 -15.45 -1.68
N PHE A 196 -14.66 -14.46 -0.83
CA PHE A 196 -15.88 -13.67 -0.90
C PHE A 196 -15.93 -12.81 -2.17
N PHE A 197 -14.78 -12.35 -2.69
CA PHE A 197 -14.69 -11.54 -3.91
C PHE A 197 -14.67 -12.39 -5.21
N ASN A 198 -15.59 -13.34 -5.32
CA ASN A 198 -15.87 -14.05 -6.57
C ASN A 198 -16.76 -13.20 -7.51
N GLU A 199 -16.88 -13.60 -8.77
CA GLU A 199 -17.59 -12.80 -9.79
C GLU A 199 -19.08 -12.57 -9.47
N SER A 200 -19.76 -13.58 -8.92
CA SER A 200 -21.16 -13.47 -8.51
C SER A 200 -21.32 -12.38 -7.43
N ASN A 201 -20.50 -12.44 -6.39
CA ASN A 201 -20.57 -11.47 -5.29
C ASN A 201 -20.13 -10.07 -5.74
N LEU A 202 -19.11 -9.97 -6.59
CA LEU A 202 -18.67 -8.70 -7.17
C LEU A 202 -19.76 -8.04 -8.01
N SER A 203 -20.53 -8.81 -8.79
CA SER A 203 -21.67 -8.29 -9.54
C SER A 203 -22.72 -7.67 -8.63
N LEU A 204 -22.96 -8.27 -7.47
CA LEU A 204 -23.85 -7.75 -6.43
C LEU A 204 -23.25 -6.55 -5.69
N LEU A 205 -21.93 -6.40 -5.67
CA LEU A 205 -21.24 -5.20 -5.19
C LEU A 205 -21.10 -4.12 -6.28
N GLY A 206 -21.62 -4.36 -7.48
CA GLY A 206 -21.63 -3.39 -8.57
C GLY A 206 -20.42 -3.44 -9.49
N PHE A 207 -19.74 -4.57 -9.58
CA PHE A 207 -18.62 -4.77 -10.51
C PHE A 207 -18.83 -5.97 -11.42
N LYS A 208 -18.51 -5.80 -12.70
CA LYS A 208 -18.34 -6.92 -13.64
C LYS A 208 -16.85 -7.23 -13.80
N VAL A 209 -16.52 -8.49 -14.01
CA VAL A 209 -15.16 -8.90 -14.39
C VAL A 209 -15.09 -8.99 -15.92
N THR A 210 -14.28 -8.12 -16.53
CA THR A 210 -14.03 -8.11 -17.98
C THR A 210 -12.52 -8.21 -18.19
N GLN A 211 -12.06 -9.20 -18.95
CA GLN A 211 -10.61 -9.42 -19.19
C GLN A 211 -9.76 -9.46 -17.89
N ASN A 212 -10.32 -10.04 -16.82
CA ASN A 212 -9.75 -10.09 -15.46
C ASN A 212 -9.59 -8.73 -14.74
N GLU A 213 -10.24 -7.67 -15.22
CA GLU A 213 -10.31 -6.36 -14.57
C GLU A 213 -11.73 -6.09 -14.04
N LEU A 214 -11.83 -5.31 -12.95
CA LEU A 214 -13.11 -4.91 -12.38
C LEU A 214 -13.63 -3.65 -13.07
N GLU A 215 -14.82 -3.74 -13.64
CA GLU A 215 -15.53 -2.62 -14.27
C GLU A 215 -16.78 -2.28 -13.44
N PRO A 216 -16.93 -1.02 -12.98
CA PRO A 216 -18.16 -0.57 -12.31
C PRO A 216 -19.38 -0.72 -13.22
N ILE A 217 -20.47 -1.30 -12.70
CA ILE A 217 -21.74 -1.52 -13.41
C ILE A 217 -22.96 -0.93 -12.69
N LEU A 218 -22.76 -0.29 -11.55
CA LEU A 218 -23.79 0.42 -10.78
C LEU A 218 -23.39 1.89 -10.58
N PRO A 219 -24.33 2.77 -10.18
CA PRO A 219 -24.01 4.15 -9.85
C PRO A 219 -22.91 4.24 -8.80
N GLU A 220 -21.95 5.14 -9.01
CA GLU A 220 -20.72 5.25 -8.22
C GLU A 220 -21.00 5.49 -6.73
N ASP A 221 -22.00 6.32 -6.40
CA ASP A 221 -22.42 6.59 -5.02
C ASP A 221 -22.85 5.30 -4.28
N LYS A 222 -23.52 4.38 -4.99
CA LYS A 222 -23.93 3.09 -4.44
C LYS A 222 -22.75 2.17 -4.20
N ILE A 223 -21.84 2.10 -5.16
CA ILE A 223 -20.63 1.28 -5.03
C ILE A 223 -19.76 1.80 -3.88
N ILE A 224 -19.58 3.12 -3.77
CA ILE A 224 -18.86 3.76 -2.65
C ILE A 224 -19.50 3.38 -1.32
N GLY A 225 -20.82 3.49 -1.19
CA GLY A 225 -21.53 3.14 0.04
C GLY A 225 -21.37 1.67 0.41
N MET A 226 -21.48 0.76 -0.56
CA MET A 226 -21.27 -0.68 -0.33
C MET A 226 -19.81 -0.99 0.04
N ALA A 227 -18.84 -0.38 -0.65
CA ALA A 227 -17.43 -0.53 -0.35
C ALA A 227 -17.07 -0.02 1.05
N TYR A 228 -17.60 1.13 1.44
CA TYR A 228 -17.42 1.67 2.79
C TYR A 228 -17.94 0.71 3.86
N LYS A 229 -19.14 0.13 3.66
CA LYS A 229 -19.70 -0.86 4.59
C LYS A 229 -18.89 -2.15 4.63
N VAL A 230 -18.56 -2.74 3.46
CA VAL A 230 -17.79 -3.98 3.38
C VAL A 230 -16.43 -3.84 4.05
N ILE A 231 -15.67 -2.81 3.67
CA ILE A 231 -14.34 -2.57 4.23
C ILE A 231 -14.44 -2.29 5.72
N GLY A 232 -15.38 -1.43 6.13
CA GLY A 232 -15.59 -1.09 7.54
C GLY A 232 -15.97 -2.29 8.40
N ASP A 233 -16.87 -3.16 7.94
CA ASP A 233 -17.34 -4.33 8.70
C ASP A 233 -16.24 -5.37 8.93
N PHE A 234 -15.45 -5.68 7.90
CA PHE A 234 -14.34 -6.63 8.03
C PHE A 234 -13.14 -6.04 8.78
N TYR A 235 -12.83 -4.76 8.56
CA TYR A 235 -11.74 -4.11 9.28
C TYR A 235 -12.02 -3.99 10.78
N SER A 236 -13.23 -3.53 11.14
CA SER A 236 -13.66 -3.39 12.54
C SER A 236 -14.02 -4.72 13.23
N LYS A 237 -13.93 -5.85 12.51
CA LYS A 237 -14.29 -7.19 12.97
C LYS A 237 -15.76 -7.34 13.38
N ARG A 238 -16.65 -6.48 12.89
CA ARG A 238 -18.11 -6.69 12.98
C ARG A 238 -18.56 -7.88 12.15
N LYS A 239 -17.85 -8.17 11.06
CA LYS A 239 -17.99 -9.37 10.25
C LYS A 239 -16.64 -10.08 10.15
N SER A 240 -16.70 -11.38 9.92
CA SER A 240 -15.58 -12.30 9.80
C SER A 240 -15.76 -13.20 8.58
N VAL A 241 -14.73 -13.98 8.24
CA VAL A 241 -14.83 -14.97 7.15
C VAL A 241 -16.01 -15.94 7.34
N ASN A 242 -16.38 -16.25 8.59
CA ASN A 242 -17.49 -17.17 8.91
C ASN A 242 -18.86 -16.59 8.55
N ASP A 243 -18.98 -15.27 8.40
CA ASP A 243 -20.21 -14.60 7.99
C ASP A 243 -20.42 -14.61 6.47
N VAL A 244 -19.42 -15.03 5.71
CA VAL A 244 -19.42 -15.03 4.24
C VAL A 244 -18.79 -16.29 3.64
N PHE A 245 -18.66 -17.36 4.43
CA PHE A 245 -17.91 -18.56 4.03
C PHE A 245 -18.66 -19.38 2.99
N THR A 246 -19.97 -19.54 3.15
CA THR A 246 -20.84 -20.22 2.18
C THR A 246 -21.54 -19.23 1.25
N PRO A 247 -22.00 -19.66 0.06
CA PRO A 247 -22.79 -18.83 -0.84
C PRO A 247 -24.03 -18.22 -0.18
N GLU A 248 -24.72 -18.96 0.69
CA GLU A 248 -25.92 -18.51 1.41
C GLU A 248 -25.58 -17.40 2.40
N GLN A 249 -24.51 -17.59 3.18
CA GLN A 249 -24.01 -16.59 4.13
C GLN A 249 -23.56 -15.32 3.41
N ALA A 250 -22.79 -15.47 2.32
CA ALA A 250 -22.37 -14.35 1.49
C ALA A 250 -23.57 -13.60 0.91
N LYS A 251 -24.62 -14.30 0.47
CA LYS A 251 -25.85 -13.68 -0.04
C LYS A 251 -26.58 -12.89 1.04
N ILE A 252 -26.75 -13.45 2.25
CA ILE A 252 -27.37 -12.74 3.38
C ILE A 252 -26.61 -11.45 3.68
N TYR A 253 -25.27 -11.51 3.71
CA TYR A 253 -24.46 -10.33 3.94
C TYR A 253 -24.55 -9.32 2.79
N LEU A 254 -24.56 -9.77 1.53
CA LEU A 254 -24.71 -8.89 0.37
C LEU A 254 -26.07 -8.21 0.33
N ASP A 255 -27.14 -8.88 0.74
CA ASP A 255 -28.46 -8.27 0.89
C ASP A 255 -28.42 -7.13 1.93
N GLU A 256 -27.81 -7.36 3.10
CA GLU A 256 -27.60 -6.33 4.14
C GLU A 256 -26.78 -5.14 3.61
N VAL A 257 -25.74 -5.41 2.83
CA VAL A 257 -24.88 -4.38 2.21
C VAL A 257 -25.66 -3.55 1.17
N ARG A 258 -26.43 -4.20 0.31
CA ARG A 258 -27.21 -3.53 -0.75
C ARG A 258 -28.36 -2.72 -0.18
N GLU A 259 -29.03 -3.22 0.84
CA GLU A 259 -30.08 -2.48 1.56
C GLU A 259 -29.54 -1.19 2.20
N SER A 260 -28.30 -1.21 2.72
CA SER A 260 -27.68 -0.03 3.33
C SER A 260 -27.48 1.15 2.36
N VAL A 261 -27.52 0.90 1.05
CA VAL A 261 -27.42 1.94 0.00
C VAL A 261 -28.74 2.13 -0.75
N GLY A 262 -29.85 1.55 -0.28
CA GLY A 262 -31.17 1.65 -0.89
C GLY A 262 -31.34 0.79 -2.15
N ILE A 263 -30.50 -0.22 -2.35
CA ILE A 263 -30.70 -1.23 -3.39
C ILE A 263 -31.45 -2.40 -2.75
N HIS A 264 -32.77 -2.32 -2.78
CA HIS A 264 -33.63 -3.39 -2.31
C HIS A 264 -33.70 -4.51 -3.36
N LYS A 265 -34.04 -5.72 -2.92
CA LYS A 265 -34.48 -6.76 -3.85
C LYS A 265 -35.58 -6.17 -4.73
N VAL A 266 -35.49 -6.36 -6.04
CA VAL A 266 -36.72 -6.34 -6.85
C VAL A 266 -37.56 -7.46 -6.22
N ILE A 267 -38.58 -7.08 -5.46
CA ILE A 267 -39.62 -8.00 -5.08
C ILE A 267 -40.19 -8.42 -6.43
N ASP A 268 -40.01 -9.68 -6.81
CA ASP A 268 -40.85 -10.27 -7.86
C ASP A 268 -42.28 -9.99 -7.41
N VAL A 269 -42.92 -8.99 -8.02
CA VAL A 269 -44.34 -8.76 -7.87
C VAL A 269 -44.95 -10.06 -8.39
N PRO A 270 -45.64 -10.86 -7.56
CA PRO A 270 -46.31 -12.04 -8.08
C PRO A 270 -47.20 -11.59 -9.21
N ASP A 271 -47.06 -12.22 -10.37
CA ASP A 271 -47.94 -11.99 -11.51
C ASP A 271 -49.38 -12.02 -11.00
N ASN A 272 -50.03 -10.85 -11.05
CA ASN A 272 -51.45 -10.73 -10.78
C ASN A 272 -52.22 -11.70 -11.68
N TRP A 273 -52.89 -12.68 -11.08
CA TRP A 273 -54.07 -13.34 -11.62
C TRP A 273 -55.09 -13.53 -10.51
#